data_AF-A0A8J7UK02-F1
#
_entry.id   AF-A0A8J7UK02-F1
#
_cell.length_a   1.000
_cell.length_b   1.000
_cell.length_c   1.000
_cell.angle_alpha   90.00
_cell.angle_beta   90.00
_cell.angle_gamma   90.00
#
_symmetry.space_group_name_H-M   'P 1'
#
loop_
_entity.id
_entity.type
_entity.pdbx_description
1 polymer ?
#
loop_
_entity_poly.entity_id
_entity_poly.type
_entity_poly.pdbx_seq_one_letter_code
_entity_poly.pdbx_strand_id
1 'polypeptide(L)' 'MPTLFRFLTVIAIAIGLVYGAMFALATFVTPRKVQMVVPIPLERVDPNTVSTPSQ' A
#
# COMPACT_ATOMS: atom_id res chain seq x y z
N MET A 1 -35.58 -24.65 7.60
CA MET A 1 -35.94 -23.26 7.28
C MET A 1 -34.78 -22.64 6.51
N PRO A 2 -34.84 -22.59 5.17
CA PRO A 2 -33.73 -22.24 4.27
C PRO A 2 -33.25 -20.76 4.35
N THR A 3 -33.56 -20.03 5.42
CA THR A 3 -33.22 -18.61 5.60
C THR A 3 -31.77 -18.38 6.06
N LEU A 4 -31.26 -19.18 7.01
CA LEU A 4 -29.88 -19.06 7.51
C LEU A 4 -28.85 -19.41 6.42
N PHE A 5 -29.09 -20.50 5.69
CA PHE A 5 -28.17 -20.92 4.63
C PHE A 5 -28.08 -19.87 3.52
N ARG A 6 -29.23 -19.32 3.08
CA ARG A 6 -29.26 -18.22 2.10
C ARG A 6 -28.48 -17.00 2.60
N PHE A 7 -28.60 -16.65 3.87
CA PHE A 7 -27.83 -15.55 4.46
C PHE A 7 -26.32 -15.79 4.40
N LEU A 8 -25.86 -16.98 4.80
CA LEU A 8 -24.44 -17.35 4.72
C LEU A 8 -23.93 -17.38 3.27
N THR A 9 -24.72 -17.89 2.33
CA THR A 9 -24.35 -17.88 0.91
C THR A 9 -24.15 -16.46 0.39
N VAL A 10 -25.03 -15.52 0.75
CA VAL A 10 -24.89 -14.12 0.37
C VAL A 10 -23.60 -13.52 0.93
N ILE A 11 -23.28 -13.80 2.20
CA ILE A 11 -22.03 -13.33 2.82
C ILE A 11 -20.82 -13.93 2.11
N ALA A 12 -20.82 -15.23 1.83
CA ALA A 12 -19.71 -15.90 1.15
C ALA A 12 -19.44 -15.28 -0.24
N ILE A 13 -20.49 -14.97 -0.99
CA ILE A 13 -20.38 -14.28 -2.28
C ILE A 13 -19.84 -12.86 -2.10
N ALA A 14 -20.34 -12.11 -1.12
CA ALA A 14 -19.89 -10.75 -0.86
C ALA A 14 -18.40 -10.71 -0.49
N ILE A 15 -17.95 -11.60 0.40
CA ILE A 15 -16.54 -11.73 0.77
C ILE A 15 -15.71 -12.14 -0.46
N GLY A 16 -16.19 -13.11 -1.24
CA GLY A 16 -15.52 -13.53 -2.47
C GLY A 16 -15.36 -12.39 -3.48
N LEU A 17 -16.37 -11.53 -3.63
CA LEU A 17 -16.31 -10.35 -4.49
C LEU A 17 -15.31 -9.32 -3.99
N VAL A 18 -15.33 -8.99 -2.69
CA VAL A 18 -14.41 -8.04 -2.09
C VAL A 18 -12.96 -8.53 -2.22
N TYR A 19 -12.73 -9.79 -1.83
CA TYR A 19 -11.40 -10.39 -1.91
C TYR A 19 -10.93 -10.53 -3.36
N GLY A 20 -11.81 -10.99 -4.26
CA GLY A 20 -11.53 -11.10 -5.69
C GLY A 20 -11.17 -9.75 -6.32
N ALA A 21 -11.89 -8.69 -5.95
CA ALA A 21 -11.58 -7.33 -6.40
C ALA A 21 -10.21 -6.88 -5.88
N MET A 22 -9.91 -7.05 -4.59
CA MET A 22 -8.57 -6.71 -4.05
C MET A 22 -7.46 -7.51 -4.72
N PHE A 23 -7.65 -8.82 -4.91
CA PHE A 23 -6.67 -9.70 -5.56
C PHE A 23 -6.42 -9.30 -7.02
N ALA A 24 -7.49 -8.98 -7.74
CA ALA A 24 -7.39 -8.48 -9.11
C ALA A 24 -6.61 -7.16 -9.15
N LEU A 25 -6.92 -6.21 -8.26
CA LEU A 25 -6.17 -4.96 -8.17
C LEU A 25 -4.69 -5.22 -7.88
N ALA A 26 -4.37 -6.04 -6.89
CA ALA A 26 -2.99 -6.33 -6.51
C ALA A 26 -2.18 -6.99 -7.64
N THR A 27 -2.83 -7.81 -8.47
CA THR A 27 -2.17 -8.58 -9.53
C THR A 27 -2.09 -7.83 -10.86
N PHE A 28 -3.15 -7.09 -11.22
CA PHE A 28 -3.27 -6.42 -12.52
C PHE A 28 -2.87 -4.94 -12.48
N VAL A 29 -2.78 -4.31 -11.31
CA VAL A 29 -2.38 -2.90 -11.18
C VAL A 29 -0.92 -2.80 -10.78
N THR A 30 -0.09 -2.30 -11.69
CA THR A 30 1.31 -1.99 -11.38
C THR A 30 1.39 -0.65 -10.62
N PRO A 31 2.03 -0.60 -9.44
CA PRO A 31 2.19 0.66 -8.71
C PRO A 31 3.14 1.59 -9.49
N ARG A 32 2.68 2.81 -9.78
CA ARG A 32 3.52 3.85 -10.39
C ARG A 32 4.59 4.27 -9.39
N LYS A 33 5.83 3.88 -9.64
CA LYS A 33 7.00 4.34 -8.88
C LYS A 33 7.33 5.76 -9.33
N VAL A 34 6.82 6.75 -8.62
CA VAL A 34 7.23 8.15 -8.83
C VAL A 34 8.57 8.34 -8.13
N GLN A 35 9.58 8.81 -8.87
CA GLN A 35 10.84 9.25 -8.26
C GLN A 35 10.53 10.51 -7.47
N MET A 36 10.48 10.39 -6.14
CA MET A 36 10.31 11.53 -5.25
C MET A 36 11.65 12.26 -5.15
N VAL A 37 11.91 13.16 -6.09
CA VAL A 37 13.06 14.06 -6.02
C VAL A 37 12.68 15.19 -5.08
N VAL A 38 13.06 15.07 -3.81
CA VAL A 38 12.98 16.19 -2.87
C VAL A 38 14.23 17.04 -3.09
N PRO A 39 14.10 18.27 -3.62
CA PRO A 39 15.23 19.19 -3.67
C PRO A 39 15.61 19.52 -2.22
N ILE A 40 16.83 19.21 -1.84
CA ILE A 40 17.37 19.48 -0.50
C ILE A 40 17.81 20.95 -0.51
N PRO A 41 17.13 21.87 0.18
CA PRO A 41 17.57 23.25 0.25
C PRO A 41 18.87 23.30 1.05
N LEU A 42 19.94 23.79 0.41
CA LEU A 42 21.27 23.85 1.00
C LEU A 42 21.33 24.82 2.21
N GLU A 43 20.32 25.69 2.40
CA GLU A 43 20.28 26.60 3.55
C GLU A 43 20.11 25.89 4.92
N ARG A 44 19.73 24.61 4.94
CA ARG A 44 19.50 23.84 6.20
C ARG A 44 20.36 22.60 6.35
N VAL A 45 21.32 22.38 5.45
CA VAL A 45 22.27 21.28 5.56
C VAL A 45 23.39 21.72 6.49
N ASP A 46 23.31 21.34 7.76
CA ASP A 46 24.33 21.64 8.75
C ASP A 46 25.64 20.93 8.38
N PRO A 47 26.71 21.65 7.97
CA PRO A 47 27.97 21.05 7.52
C PRO A 47 28.67 20.23 8.63
N ASN A 48 28.28 20.42 9.89
CA ASN A 48 28.82 19.73 11.06
C ASN A 48 28.21 18.34 11.30
N THR A 49 27.17 17.95 10.55
CA THR A 49 26.52 16.62 10.69
C THR A 49 27.07 15.57 9.73
N VAL A 50 27.89 15.96 8.75
CA VAL A 50 28.49 15.06 7.73
C VAL A 50 29.94 14.68 8.08
N SER A 51 30.50 15.18 9.18
CA SER A 51 31.79 14.77 9.73
C SER A 51 31.63 13.71 10.82
N THR A 52 31.32 12.47 10.42
CA THR A 52 31.67 11.27 11.20
C THR A 52 32.71 10.46 10.43
N PRO A 53 34.00 10.85 10.43
CA PRO A 53 35.08 9.89 10.28
C PRO A 53 35.26 9.18 11.62
N SER A 54 35.04 7.87 11.61
CA SER A 54 35.52 6.96 12.63
C SER A 54 37.02 7.16 12.88
N GLN A 55 37.34 7.78 14.01
CA GLN A 55 38.50 7.47 14.85
C GLN A 55 38.00 7.36 16.28
#